data_AF-A0A496W1K0-F1
#
_entry.id   AF-A0A496W1K0-F1
#
_cell.length_a   1.000
_cell.length_b   1.000
_cell.length_c   1.000
_cell.angle_alpha   90.00
_cell.angle_beta   90.00
_cell.angle_gamma   90.00
#
_symmetry.space_group_name_H-M   'P 1'
#
loop_
_entity.id
_entity.type
_entity.pdbx_description
1 polymer ?
#
loop_
_entity_poly.entity_id
_entity_poly.type
_entity_poly.pdbx_seq_one_letter_code
_entity_poly.pdbx_strand_id
1 'polypeptide(L)'
;MYGKLFEKFENVGNLAGKAWQHSINIDWIEQSNIKDCSLHSFHYQQMFEMLFKHLLETKSQFGSFSHSHKLHKLLEELIAYTPFRTDKSKYRMALQVITVCAEEYRYNFLIDCEGYRDSVQIANELLTALLEFEQADRDSP
;
A
#
# COMPACT_ATOMS: atom_id res chain seq x y z
N MET A 1 -2.84 10.03 -10.25
CA MET A 1 -1.75 9.12 -10.62
C MET A 1 -2.01 7.73 -10.04
N TYR A 2 -2.29 7.62 -8.75
CA TYR A 2 -2.62 6.34 -8.09
C TYR A 2 -4.06 5.88 -8.35
N GLY A 3 -5.02 6.80 -8.45
CA GLY A 3 -6.41 6.48 -8.78
C GLY A 3 -6.53 5.64 -10.05
N LYS A 4 -5.77 6.04 -11.08
CA LYS A 4 -5.72 5.34 -12.37
C LYS A 4 -5.07 3.95 -12.28
N LEU A 5 -4.02 3.79 -11.46
CA LEU A 5 -3.39 2.48 -11.22
C LEU A 5 -4.35 1.48 -10.57
N PHE A 6 -5.31 1.97 -9.79
CA PHE A 6 -6.31 1.17 -9.08
C PHE A 6 -7.70 1.15 -9.75
N GLU A 7 -7.85 1.69 -10.97
CA GLU A 7 -9.15 1.88 -11.62
C GLU A 7 -9.97 0.59 -11.74
N LYS A 8 -9.32 -0.57 -11.92
CA LYS A 8 -9.99 -1.88 -11.95
C LYS A 8 -10.75 -2.24 -10.66
N PHE A 9 -10.45 -1.54 -9.57
CA PHE A 9 -11.08 -1.72 -8.27
C PHE A 9 -12.09 -0.61 -7.94
N GLU A 10 -12.40 0.25 -8.91
CA GLU A 10 -13.39 1.30 -8.76
C GLU A 10 -14.73 0.75 -8.26
N ASN A 11 -15.20 1.30 -7.14
CA ASN A 11 -16.47 0.96 -6.49
C ASN A 11 -16.66 -0.53 -6.14
N VAL A 12 -15.59 -1.32 -6.10
CA VAL A 12 -15.67 -2.71 -5.65
C VAL A 12 -15.90 -2.74 -4.13
N GLY A 13 -16.86 -3.54 -3.68
CA GLY A 13 -17.27 -3.63 -2.26
C GLY A 13 -16.34 -4.45 -1.35
N ASN A 14 -15.03 -4.43 -1.57
CA ASN A 14 -14.04 -5.22 -0.83
C ASN A 14 -12.76 -4.40 -0.50
N LEU A 15 -11.74 -5.08 0.02
CA LEU A 15 -10.45 -4.45 0.37
C LEU A 15 -9.76 -3.79 -0.82
N ALA A 16 -9.83 -4.39 -2.01
CA ALA A 16 -9.30 -3.79 -3.24
C ALA A 16 -9.97 -2.43 -3.54
N GLY A 17 -11.30 -2.35 -3.41
CA GLY A 17 -12.01 -1.08 -3.58
C GLY A 17 -11.70 -0.05 -2.50
N LYS A 18 -11.40 -0.50 -1.27
CA LYS A 18 -10.85 0.39 -0.23
C LYS A 18 -9.48 0.93 -0.61
N ALA A 19 -8.59 0.09 -1.15
CA ALA A 19 -7.30 0.55 -1.64
C ALA A 19 -7.45 1.63 -2.72
N TRP A 20 -8.41 1.47 -3.65
CA TRP A 20 -8.76 2.49 -4.64
C TRP A 20 -9.30 3.80 -4.01
N GLN A 21 -10.16 3.73 -3.00
CA GLN A 21 -10.62 4.94 -2.29
C GLN A 21 -9.45 5.72 -1.68
N HIS A 22 -8.48 5.02 -1.08
CA HIS A 22 -7.27 5.66 -0.56
C HIS A 22 -6.39 6.23 -1.68
N SER A 23 -6.28 5.55 -2.82
CA SER A 23 -5.50 6.05 -3.97
C SER A 23 -6.08 7.33 -4.58
N ILE A 24 -7.41 7.46 -4.64
CA ILE A 24 -8.08 8.69 -5.04
C ILE A 24 -7.82 9.82 -4.04
N ASN A 25 -7.87 9.54 -2.74
CA ASN A 25 -7.58 10.55 -1.73
C ASN A 25 -6.14 11.07 -1.85
N ILE A 26 -5.17 10.19 -2.12
CA ILE A 26 -3.78 10.59 -2.37
C ILE A 26 -3.70 11.56 -3.56
N ASP A 27 -4.33 11.22 -4.68
CA ASP A 27 -4.36 12.08 -5.87
C ASP A 27 -4.96 13.47 -5.58
N TRP A 28 -5.99 13.55 -4.74
CA TRP A 28 -6.57 14.84 -4.30
C TRP A 28 -5.63 15.64 -3.40
N ILE A 29 -4.94 14.97 -2.48
CA ILE A 29 -3.98 15.60 -1.57
C ILE A 29 -2.81 16.18 -2.36
N GLU A 30 -2.29 15.46 -3.36
CA GLU A 30 -1.21 15.93 -4.23
C GLU A 30 -1.59 17.16 -5.07
N GLN A 31 -2.89 17.36 -5.34
CA GLN A 31 -3.41 18.54 -6.03
C GLN A 31 -3.73 19.71 -5.09
N SER A 32 -3.62 19.51 -3.78
CA SER A 32 -3.93 20.52 -2.77
C SER A 32 -2.69 21.36 -2.40
N ASN A 33 -2.91 22.43 -1.63
CA ASN A 33 -1.82 23.25 -1.07
C ASN A 33 -1.39 22.79 0.34
N ILE A 34 -1.76 21.58 0.76
CA ILE A 34 -1.39 21.03 2.07
C ILE A 34 0.11 20.75 2.07
N LYS A 35 0.85 21.44 2.94
CA LYS A 35 2.31 21.32 3.04
C LYS A 35 2.76 20.09 3.82
N ASP A 36 2.00 19.76 4.85
CA ASP A 36 2.27 18.65 5.75
C ASP A 36 1.92 17.31 5.07
N CYS A 37 2.77 16.30 5.23
CA CYS A 37 2.62 15.02 4.55
C CYS A 37 1.81 14.00 5.36
N SER A 38 1.29 14.34 6.54
CA SER A 38 0.64 13.38 7.44
C SER A 38 -0.66 12.81 6.86
N LEU A 39 -1.45 13.62 6.17
CA LEU A 39 -2.65 13.15 5.49
C LEU A 39 -2.28 12.22 4.33
N HIS A 40 -1.24 12.58 3.58
CA HIS A 40 -0.71 11.73 2.50
C HIS A 40 -0.17 10.40 3.06
N SER A 41 0.61 10.43 4.14
CA SER A 41 1.20 9.23 4.76
C SER A 41 0.13 8.27 5.26
N PHE A 42 -0.93 8.78 5.89
CA PHE A 42 -2.07 7.98 6.32
C PHE A 42 -2.74 7.26 5.14
N HIS A 43 -3.13 8.01 4.10
CA HIS A 43 -3.81 7.39 2.96
C HIS A 43 -2.89 6.45 2.17
N TYR A 44 -1.61 6.78 2.02
CA TYR A 44 -0.64 5.92 1.33
C TYR A 44 -0.40 4.60 2.09
N GLN A 45 -0.27 4.66 3.42
CA GLN A 45 -0.15 3.45 4.23
C GLN A 45 -1.40 2.58 4.14
N GLN A 46 -2.59 3.18 4.24
CA GLN A 46 -3.86 2.44 4.14
C GLN A 46 -4.07 1.84 2.75
N MET A 47 -3.72 2.55 1.67
CA MET A 47 -3.75 2.01 0.31
C MET A 47 -2.93 0.72 0.20
N PHE A 48 -1.70 0.75 0.71
CA PHE A 48 -0.81 -0.43 0.73
C PHE A 48 -1.35 -1.56 1.60
N GLU A 49 -1.83 -1.24 2.81
CA GLU A 49 -2.38 -2.23 3.73
C GLU A 49 -3.58 -2.96 3.12
N MET A 50 -4.51 -2.21 2.53
CA MET A 50 -5.69 -2.77 1.88
C MET A 50 -5.31 -3.64 0.68
N LEU A 51 -4.34 -3.22 -0.14
CA LEU A 51 -3.85 -4.03 -1.25
C LEU A 51 -3.19 -5.33 -0.78
N PHE A 52 -2.31 -5.28 0.23
CA PHE A 52 -1.69 -6.48 0.78
C PHE A 52 -2.73 -7.47 1.30
N LYS A 53 -3.70 -6.98 2.08
CA LYS A 53 -4.74 -7.82 2.66
C LYS A 53 -5.66 -8.41 1.59
N HIS A 54 -6.01 -7.64 0.56
CA HIS A 54 -6.73 -8.14 -0.62
C HIS A 54 -5.96 -9.28 -1.30
N LEU A 55 -4.66 -9.10 -1.56
CA LEU A 55 -3.82 -10.13 -2.19
C LEU A 55 -3.69 -11.39 -1.33
N LEU A 56 -3.54 -11.24 -0.01
CA LEU A 56 -3.53 -12.37 0.92
C LEU A 56 -4.88 -13.09 0.96
N GLU A 57 -5.99 -12.35 0.98
CA GLU A 57 -7.34 -12.91 0.97
C GLU A 57 -7.64 -13.68 -0.32
N THR A 58 -7.18 -13.19 -1.46
CA THR A 58 -7.58 -13.73 -2.77
C THR A 58 -6.58 -14.70 -3.40
N LYS A 59 -5.28 -14.61 -3.04
CA LYS A 59 -4.22 -15.41 -3.67
C LYS A 59 -3.45 -16.32 -2.72
N SER A 60 -3.69 -16.23 -1.40
CA SER A 60 -3.09 -17.19 -0.47
C SER A 60 -3.89 -18.48 -0.43
N GLN A 61 -3.21 -19.58 -0.13
CA GLN A 61 -3.86 -20.88 0.09
C GLN A 61 -4.84 -20.88 1.29
N PHE A 62 -4.75 -19.89 2.18
CA PHE A 62 -5.53 -19.83 3.42
C PHE A 62 -6.72 -18.86 3.34
N GLY A 63 -6.75 -17.96 2.35
CA GLY A 63 -7.78 -16.93 2.22
C GLY A 63 -7.89 -16.00 3.44
N SER A 64 -6.78 -15.76 4.14
CA SER A 64 -6.76 -14.94 5.35
C SER A 64 -5.46 -14.14 5.45
N PHE A 65 -5.49 -13.10 6.28
CA PHE A 65 -4.36 -12.23 6.57
C PHE A 65 -4.27 -11.95 8.07
N SER A 66 -3.07 -11.67 8.56
CA SER A 66 -2.88 -11.26 9.95
C SER A 66 -3.54 -9.92 10.28
N HIS A 67 -3.86 -9.70 11.55
CA HIS A 67 -4.37 -8.41 12.06
C HIS A 67 -3.27 -7.31 12.11
N SER A 68 -2.17 -7.48 11.38
CA SER A 68 -1.08 -6.51 11.34
C SER A 68 -1.46 -5.31 10.45
N HIS A 69 -1.02 -4.12 10.89
CA HIS A 69 -1.02 -2.89 10.07
C HIS A 69 0.40 -2.55 9.57
N LYS A 70 1.41 -3.29 10.03
CA LYS A 70 2.82 -3.09 9.69
C LYS A 70 3.08 -3.62 8.29
N LEU A 71 3.32 -2.73 7.33
CA LEU A 71 3.44 -3.07 5.91
C LEU A 71 4.56 -4.08 5.62
N HIS A 72 5.72 -3.95 6.26
CA HIS A 72 6.83 -4.89 6.09
C HIS A 72 6.47 -6.32 6.52
N LYS A 73 5.63 -6.49 7.55
CA LYS A 73 5.16 -7.81 7.96
C LYS A 73 4.16 -8.39 6.97
N LEU A 74 3.26 -7.56 6.43
CA LEU A 74 2.32 -7.97 5.41
C LEU A 74 3.02 -8.39 4.11
N LEU A 75 4.13 -7.72 3.74
CA LEU A 75 4.97 -8.16 2.63
C LEU A 75 5.62 -9.53 2.90
N GLU A 76 6.14 -9.75 4.12
CA GLU A 76 6.71 -11.05 4.49
C GLU A 76 5.66 -12.17 4.45
N GLU A 77 4.46 -11.89 4.93
CA GLU A 77 3.30 -12.79 4.89
C GLU A 77 2.90 -13.10 3.45
N LEU A 78 2.81 -12.08 2.59
CA LEU A 78 2.47 -12.25 1.17
C LEU A 78 3.47 -13.15 0.45
N ILE A 79 4.77 -12.93 0.66
CA ILE A 79 5.84 -13.75 0.08
C ILE A 79 5.76 -15.19 0.59
N ALA A 80 5.43 -15.38 1.87
CA ALA A 80 5.35 -16.70 2.48
C ALA A 80 4.15 -17.52 1.97
N TYR A 81 3.00 -16.86 1.73
CA TYR A 81 1.73 -17.56 1.50
C TYR A 81 1.19 -17.47 0.07
N THR A 82 1.86 -16.74 -0.82
CA THR A 82 1.49 -16.64 -2.23
C THR A 82 2.69 -16.90 -3.14
N PRO A 83 2.51 -17.05 -4.46
CA PRO A 83 3.62 -17.09 -5.42
C PRO A 83 4.36 -15.76 -5.61
N PHE A 84 3.94 -14.65 -4.99
CA PHE A 84 4.60 -13.35 -5.15
C PHE A 84 6.05 -13.39 -4.67
N ARG A 85 6.99 -12.89 -5.48
CA ARG A 85 8.43 -12.86 -5.15
C ARG A 85 9.01 -11.48 -5.39
N THR A 86 9.79 -11.00 -4.43
CA THR A 86 10.57 -9.76 -4.53
C THR A 86 11.68 -9.76 -3.46
N ASP A 87 12.67 -8.88 -3.56
CA ASP A 87 13.64 -8.68 -2.48
C ASP A 87 13.01 -7.82 -1.37
N LYS A 88 12.48 -8.48 -0.33
CA LYS A 88 11.88 -7.79 0.81
C LYS A 88 12.85 -6.87 1.57
N SER A 89 14.16 -7.12 1.50
CA SER A 89 15.16 -6.32 2.23
C SER A 89 15.25 -4.91 1.66
N LYS A 90 15.07 -4.76 0.35
CA LYS A 90 15.00 -3.49 -0.37
C LYS A 90 13.90 -2.56 0.17
N TYR A 91 12.73 -3.11 0.49
CA TYR A 91 11.56 -2.32 0.87
C TYR A 91 11.37 -2.15 2.37
N ARG A 92 12.07 -2.95 3.19
CA ARG A 92 11.82 -3.04 4.63
C ARG A 92 11.82 -1.69 5.33
N MET A 93 12.85 -0.86 5.11
CA MET A 93 12.98 0.43 5.76
C MET A 93 11.90 1.41 5.30
N ALA A 94 11.69 1.52 3.98
CA ALA A 94 10.65 2.38 3.42
C ALA A 94 9.26 2.04 3.97
N LEU A 95 8.90 0.76 4.02
CA LEU A 95 7.63 0.30 4.56
C LEU A 95 7.49 0.56 6.07
N GLN A 96 8.59 0.51 6.83
CA GLN A 96 8.61 0.88 8.24
C GLN A 96 8.39 2.39 8.42
N VAL A 97 9.10 3.23 7.68
CA VAL A 97 8.94 4.69 7.71
C VAL A 97 7.50 5.07 7.38
N ILE A 98 6.93 4.54 6.30
CA ILE A 98 5.53 4.78 5.92
C ILE A 98 4.57 4.41 7.06
N THR A 99 4.79 3.25 7.72
CA THR A 99 3.95 2.82 8.85
C THR A 99 4.03 3.80 10.00
N VAL A 100 5.24 4.23 10.39
CA VAL A 100 5.47 5.19 11.48
C VAL A 100 4.85 6.54 11.15
N CYS A 101 5.09 7.08 9.95
CA CYS A 101 4.51 8.37 9.53
C CYS A 101 2.98 8.36 9.54
N ALA A 102 2.34 7.23 9.22
CA ALA A 102 0.88 7.08 9.29
C ALA A 102 0.38 6.95 10.74
N GLU A 103 1.16 6.33 11.63
CA GLU A 103 0.85 6.27 13.06
C GLU A 103 0.95 7.66 13.71
N GLU A 104 1.99 8.42 13.38
CA GLU A 104 2.25 9.77 13.88
C GLU A 104 1.18 10.77 13.45
N TYR A 105 0.52 10.61 12.28
CA TYR A 105 -0.63 11.43 11.88
C TYR A 105 -1.67 11.61 13.00
N ARG A 106 -1.84 10.59 13.85
CA ARG A 106 -2.83 10.59 14.94
C ARG A 106 -2.33 11.25 16.23
N TYR A 107 -1.03 11.48 16.38
CA TYR A 107 -0.43 11.83 17.66
C TYR A 107 0.52 13.04 17.61
N ASN A 108 1.20 13.30 16.49
CA ASN A 108 2.20 14.36 16.40
C ASN A 108 2.43 14.88 14.96
N PHE A 109 2.54 16.20 14.81
CA PHE A 109 2.64 16.87 13.49
C PHE A 109 4.07 17.02 12.95
N LEU A 110 5.08 16.47 13.63
CA LEU A 110 6.49 16.61 13.23
C LEU A 110 6.96 15.40 12.41
N ILE A 111 6.34 15.21 11.24
CA ILE A 111 6.78 14.19 10.28
C ILE A 111 7.94 14.75 9.46
N ASP A 112 9.01 13.99 9.35
CA ASP A 112 10.04 14.22 8.33
C ASP A 112 9.47 13.89 6.94
N CYS A 113 8.89 14.91 6.30
CA CYS A 113 8.26 14.76 5.00
C CYS A 113 9.26 14.52 3.85
N GLU A 114 10.55 14.80 4.04
CA GLU A 114 11.57 14.47 3.04
C GLU A 114 11.84 12.97 3.09
N GLY A 115 12.19 12.44 4.26
CA GLY A 115 12.41 11.00 4.45
C GLY A 115 11.18 10.14 4.13
N TYR A 116 9.98 10.66 4.40
CA TYR A 116 8.73 10.02 3.98
C TYR A 116 8.62 9.92 2.45
N ARG A 117 8.92 11.00 1.71
CA ARG A 117 8.80 11.02 0.24
C ARG A 117 9.82 10.09 -0.42
N ASP A 118 11.03 10.02 0.11
CA ASP A 118 12.04 9.04 -0.35
C ASP A 118 11.53 7.60 -0.17
N SER A 119 10.88 7.34 0.97
CA SER A 119 10.26 6.04 1.24
C SER A 119 9.10 5.74 0.29
N VAL A 120 8.29 6.74 -0.07
CA VAL A 120 7.22 6.61 -1.08
C VAL A 120 7.79 6.23 -2.44
N GLN A 121 8.86 6.87 -2.90
CA GLN A 121 9.49 6.54 -4.18
C GLN A 121 9.95 5.09 -4.24
N ILE A 122 10.62 4.60 -3.20
CA ILE A 122 11.04 3.20 -3.09
C ILE A 122 9.83 2.25 -3.05
N ALA A 123 8.79 2.62 -2.29
CA ALA A 123 7.58 1.82 -2.19
C ALA A 123 6.79 1.78 -3.51
N ASN A 124 6.84 2.81 -4.35
CA ASN A 124 6.14 2.83 -5.64
C ASN A 124 6.60 1.72 -6.60
N GLU A 125 7.86 1.31 -6.51
CA GLU A 125 8.36 0.16 -7.26
C GLU A 125 7.68 -1.14 -6.80
N LEU A 126 7.52 -1.32 -5.48
CA LEU A 126 6.77 -2.44 -4.92
C LEU A 126 5.29 -2.38 -5.30
N LEU A 127 4.69 -1.19 -5.27
CA LEU A 127 3.27 -0.99 -5.63
C LEU A 127 2.98 -1.49 -7.04
N THR A 128 3.84 -1.13 -7.99
CA THR A 128 3.75 -1.58 -9.38
C THR A 128 3.80 -3.11 -9.46
N ALA A 129 4.79 -3.75 -8.83
CA ALA A 129 4.92 -5.20 -8.82
C ALA A 129 3.71 -5.92 -8.19
N LEU A 130 3.12 -5.35 -7.13
CA LEU A 130 1.92 -5.91 -6.50
C LEU A 130 0.70 -5.81 -7.42
N LEU A 131 0.54 -4.69 -8.13
CA LEU A 131 -0.57 -4.48 -9.05
C LEU A 131 -0.45 -5.34 -10.31
N GLU A 132 0.76 -5.62 -10.78
CA GLU A 132 1.06 -6.58 -11.84
C GLU A 132 0.75 -8.01 -11.38
N PHE A 133 1.20 -8.40 -10.19
CA PHE A 133 0.89 -9.69 -9.60
C PHE A 133 -0.62 -9.92 -9.45
N GLU A 134 -1.37 -8.86 -9.13
CA GLU A 134 -2.83 -8.94 -9.13
C GLU A 134 -3.42 -9.28 -10.51
N GLN A 135 -2.87 -8.71 -11.58
CA GLN A 135 -3.40 -8.88 -12.94
C GLN A 135 -3.10 -10.26 -13.51
N ALA A 136 -1.96 -10.86 -13.14
CA ALA A 136 -1.47 -12.11 -13.72
C ALA A 136 -2.43 -13.32 -13.61
N ASP A 137 -3.37 -13.33 -12.66
CA ASP A 137 -4.32 -14.44 -12.50
C ASP A 137 -5.56 -14.35 -13.39
N ARG A 138 -5.77 -13.23 -14.11
CA ARG A 138 -6.91 -13.09 -15.04
C ARG A 138 -6.64 -13.64 -16.44
N ASP A 139 -5.37 -13.86 -16.79
CA ASP A 139 -4.95 -14.34 -18.12
C ASP A 139 -4.59 -15.83 -18.12
N SER A 140 -4.86 -16.55 -17.03
CA SER A 140 -4.80 -18.01 -17.01
C SER A 140 -6.13 -18.58 -17.52
N PRO A 141 -6.11 -19.39 -18.60
CA PRO A 141 -7.31 -19.89 -19.28
C PRO A 141 -8.20 -20.80 -18.43
#